data_AF-A0A1G1W1S8-F1
#
_entry.id   AF-A0A1G1W1S8-F1
#
_cell.length_a   1.000
_cell.length_b   1.000
_cell.length_c   1.000
_cell.angle_alpha   90.00
_cell.angle_beta   90.00
_cell.angle_gamma   90.00
#
_symmetry.space_group_name_H-M   'P 1'
#
loop_
_entity.id
_entity.type
_entity.pdbx_description
1 polymer ?
#
loop_
_entity_poly.entity_id
_entity_poly.type
_entity_poly.pdbx_seq_one_letter_code
_entity_poly.pdbx_strand_id
1 'polypeptide(L)'
;MQNVALLYYIVVLIKDLLMKSDDSKPLFTLSVAAEIMGVHPRTLMIYENEGLVVPARTKTNRRRYSQKDIKKLQFIRYLTNKKGVNLAGVAAILKLLSLAEKNRFDLQKPTFPDFTETSIV
;
A
#
# COMPACT_ATOMS: atom_id res chain seq x y z
N MET A 1 19.55 -17.23 29.22
CA MET A 1 19.54 -16.34 28.03
C MET A 1 18.37 -16.60 27.08
N GLN A 2 17.87 -17.84 26.91
CA GLN A 2 16.74 -18.17 26.02
C GLN A 2 15.42 -17.43 26.34
N ASN A 3 15.07 -17.26 27.62
CA ASN A 3 13.77 -16.69 28.02
C ASN A 3 13.62 -15.19 27.74
N VAL A 4 14.72 -14.42 27.73
CA VAL A 4 14.68 -12.98 27.44
C VAL A 4 14.52 -12.73 25.94
N ALA A 5 15.16 -13.54 25.11
CA ALA A 5 15.00 -13.49 23.65
C ALA A 5 13.58 -13.90 23.22
N LEU A 6 13.02 -14.94 23.83
CA LEU A 6 11.64 -15.36 23.60
C LEU A 6 10.64 -14.28 24.04
N LEU A 7 10.84 -13.68 25.21
CA LEU A 7 10.01 -12.59 25.71
C LEU A 7 10.11 -11.36 24.80
N TYR A 8 11.30 -11.00 24.33
CA TYR A 8 11.49 -9.92 23.38
C TYR A 8 10.76 -10.20 22.06
N TYR A 9 10.88 -11.41 21.52
CA TYR A 9 10.20 -11.81 20.29
C TYR A 9 8.68 -11.78 20.43
N ILE A 10 8.15 -12.27 21.56
CA ILE A 10 6.73 -12.22 21.89
C ILE A 10 6.26 -10.78 22.06
N VAL A 11 7.02 -9.92 22.75
CA VAL A 11 6.66 -8.50 22.93
C VAL A 11 6.68 -7.76 21.59
N VAL A 12 7.64 -8.03 20.69
CA VAL A 12 7.66 -7.47 19.33
C VAL A 12 6.44 -7.97 18.54
N LEU A 13 6.18 -9.27 18.51
CA LEU A 13 5.04 -9.87 17.82
C LEU A 13 3.68 -9.36 18.36
N ILE A 14 3.55 -9.23 19.68
CA ILE A 14 2.36 -8.67 20.34
C ILE A 14 2.23 -7.19 20.03
N LYS A 15 3.33 -6.44 19.96
CA LYS A 15 3.30 -5.03 19.58
C LYS A 15 2.84 -4.86 18.14
N ASP A 16 3.26 -5.72 17.23
CA ASP A 16 2.77 -5.76 15.84
C ASP A 16 1.29 -6.18 15.77
N LEU A 17 0.86 -7.09 16.64
CA LEU A 17 -0.54 -7.53 16.76
C LEU A 17 -1.46 -6.46 17.40
N LEU A 18 -0.97 -5.70 18.38
CA LEU A 18 -1.68 -4.63 19.09
C LEU A 18 -1.62 -3.29 18.35
N MET A 19 -0.54 -3.03 17.60
CA MET A 19 -0.46 -1.95 16.62
C MET A 19 -1.11 -2.38 15.32
N LYS A 20 -2.41 -2.70 15.38
CA LYS A 20 -3.26 -2.59 14.20
C LYS A 20 -3.29 -1.11 13.82
N SER A 21 -2.25 -0.67 13.10
CA SER A 21 -2.09 0.70 12.66
C SER A 21 -3.37 1.08 11.95
N ASP A 22 -3.89 2.26 12.25
CA ASP A 22 -4.84 2.88 11.35
C ASP A 22 -4.09 3.11 10.04
N ASP A 23 -4.23 2.16 9.11
CA ASP A 23 -3.54 2.14 7.83
C ASP A 23 -3.91 3.36 6.99
N SER A 24 -4.94 4.10 7.38
CA SER A 24 -5.37 5.35 6.74
C SER A 24 -4.60 6.57 7.23
N LYS A 25 -3.83 6.46 8.32
CA LYS A 25 -3.07 7.59 8.87
C LYS A 25 -1.95 8.00 7.90
N PRO A 26 -1.94 9.24 7.39
CA PRO A 26 -1.01 9.65 6.35
C PRO A 26 0.34 10.11 6.94
N LEU A 27 1.28 9.18 7.06
CA LEU A 27 2.56 9.37 7.75
C LEU A 27 3.74 9.63 6.79
N PHE A 28 3.73 9.02 5.60
CA PHE A 28 4.89 8.96 4.73
C PHE A 28 4.96 10.16 3.77
N THR A 29 6.15 10.71 3.53
CA THR A 29 6.37 11.70 2.46
C THR A 29 6.48 11.00 1.10
N LEU A 30 6.47 11.77 0.01
CA LEU A 30 6.75 11.23 -1.33
C LEU A 30 8.11 10.50 -1.40
N SER A 31 9.17 11.08 -0.83
CA SER A 31 10.50 10.47 -0.84
C SER A 31 10.53 9.15 -0.09
N VAL A 32 9.93 9.10 1.10
CA VAL A 32 9.86 7.88 1.91
C VAL A 32 9.00 6.82 1.22
N ALA A 33 7.87 7.20 0.64
CA ALA A 33 7.03 6.27 -0.12
C ALA A 33 7.78 5.71 -1.35
N ALA A 34 8.57 6.54 -2.04
CA ALA A 34 9.37 6.12 -3.20
C ALA A 34 10.48 5.13 -2.80
N GLU A 35 11.16 5.39 -1.68
CA GLU A 35 12.18 4.51 -1.11
C GLU A 35 11.61 3.17 -0.70
N ILE A 36 10.51 3.17 0.07
CA ILE A 36 9.75 1.97 0.44
C ILE A 36 9.36 1.16 -0.79
N MET A 37 8.89 1.84 -1.83
CA MET A 37 8.47 1.22 -3.07
C MET A 37 9.64 0.79 -3.95
N GLY A 38 10.88 1.18 -3.64
CA GLY A 38 12.05 0.94 -4.48
C GLY A 38 11.88 1.49 -5.90
N VAL A 39 11.27 2.68 -6.04
CA VAL A 39 11.04 3.35 -7.32
C VAL A 39 11.45 4.82 -7.26
N HIS A 40 11.64 5.43 -8.43
CA HIS A 40 11.90 6.85 -8.51
C HIS A 40 10.65 7.66 -8.10
N PRO A 41 10.76 8.79 -7.36
CA PRO A 41 9.62 9.62 -6.96
C PRO A 41 8.72 10.05 -8.12
N ARG A 42 9.30 10.24 -9.32
CA ARG A 42 8.55 10.56 -10.54
C ARG A 42 7.50 9.50 -10.89
N THR A 43 7.78 8.22 -10.65
CA THR A 43 6.85 7.12 -10.91
C THR A 43 5.60 7.25 -10.04
N LEU A 44 5.75 7.57 -8.75
CA LEU A 44 4.62 7.80 -7.87
C LEU A 44 3.79 9.01 -8.31
N MET A 45 4.45 10.10 -8.74
CA MET A 45 3.76 11.26 -9.29
C MET A 45 2.97 10.93 -10.57
N ILE A 46 3.44 10.00 -11.40
CA ILE A 46 2.69 9.54 -12.58
C ILE A 46 1.41 8.83 -12.12
N TYR A 47 1.50 7.92 -11.15
CA TYR A 47 0.31 7.24 -10.64
C TYR A 47 -0.70 8.20 -9.99
N GLU A 48 -0.24 9.24 -9.31
CA GLU A 48 -1.10 10.31 -8.80
C GLU A 48 -1.76 11.14 -9.90
N ASN A 49 -1.00 11.52 -10.93
CA ASN A 49 -1.51 12.31 -12.04
C ASN A 49 -2.60 11.55 -12.83
N GLU A 50 -2.46 10.23 -12.93
CA GLU A 50 -3.48 9.33 -13.48
C GLU A 50 -4.64 9.04 -12.51
N GLY A 51 -4.62 9.63 -11.30
CA GLY A 51 -5.67 9.47 -10.29
C GLY A 51 -5.74 8.08 -9.65
N LEU A 52 -4.73 7.23 -9.84
CA LEU A 52 -4.71 5.86 -9.29
C LEU A 52 -4.54 5.86 -7.77
N VAL A 53 -3.84 6.86 -7.23
CA VAL A 53 -3.64 7.09 -5.80
C VAL A 53 -3.83 8.56 -5.48
N VAL A 54 -4.55 8.86 -4.40
CA VAL A 54 -4.82 10.23 -3.97
C VAL A 54 -4.31 10.39 -2.53
N PRO A 55 -3.06 10.85 -2.33
CA PRO A 55 -2.51 11.04 -1.00
C PRO A 55 -3.20 12.19 -0.28
N ALA A 56 -3.22 12.13 1.06
CA ALA A 56 -3.66 13.24 1.89
C ALA A 56 -2.70 14.43 1.74
N ARG A 57 -3.18 15.64 2.03
CA ARG A 57 -2.39 16.87 1.98
C ARG A 57 -2.38 17.55 3.34
N THR A 58 -1.22 18.05 3.76
CA THR A 58 -1.10 18.87 4.97
C THR A 58 -1.69 20.27 4.78
N LYS A 59 -1.85 21.03 5.87
CA LYS A 59 -2.20 22.47 5.80
C LYS A 59 -1.28 23.28 4.90
N THR A 60 -0.01 22.90 4.82
CA THR A 60 1.01 23.48 3.93
C THR A 60 1.04 22.87 2.52
N ASN A 61 -0.01 22.14 2.14
CA ASN A 61 -0.19 21.48 0.84
C ASN A 61 0.89 20.43 0.47
N ARG A 62 1.54 19.83 1.47
CA ARG A 62 2.51 18.73 1.25
C ARG A 62 1.78 17.38 1.23
N ARG A 63 2.12 16.53 0.28
CA ARG A 63 1.57 15.17 0.15
C ARG A 63 2.01 14.28 1.31
N ARG A 64 1.09 13.45 1.79
CA ARG A 64 1.30 12.44 2.81
C ARG A 64 0.57 11.14 2.43
N TYR A 65 1.32 10.05 2.36
CA TYR A 65 0.80 8.72 2.05
C TYR A 65 0.56 7.97 3.35
N SER A 66 -0.54 7.23 3.35
CA SER A 66 -0.90 6.29 4.40
C SER A 66 -0.38 4.90 4.07
N GLN A 67 -0.41 3.97 5.03
CA GLN A 67 -0.05 2.57 4.76
C GLN A 67 -0.96 1.94 3.69
N LYS A 68 -2.24 2.33 3.68
CA LYS A 68 -3.21 1.94 2.65
C LYS A 68 -2.81 2.43 1.26
N ASP A 69 -2.28 3.65 1.16
CA ASP A 69 -1.76 4.15 -0.11
C ASP A 69 -0.56 3.34 -0.57
N ILE A 70 0.34 2.96 0.35
CA ILE A 70 1.49 2.13 0.00
C ILE A 70 1.05 0.75 -0.51
N LYS A 71 0.11 0.08 0.15
CA LYS A 71 -0.46 -1.20 -0.31
C LYS A 71 -1.06 -1.08 -1.71
N LYS A 72 -1.80 0.01 -1.97
CA LYS A 72 -2.33 0.31 -3.30
C LYS A 72 -1.22 0.53 -4.33
N LEU A 73 -0.16 1.25 -3.99
CA LEU A 73 1.01 1.47 -4.86
C LEU A 73 1.74 0.16 -5.18
N GLN A 74 1.88 -0.75 -4.22
CA GLN A 74 2.42 -2.10 -4.44
C GLN A 74 1.58 -2.87 -5.45
N PHE A 75 0.26 -2.82 -5.32
CA PHE A 75 -0.64 -3.50 -6.24
C PHE A 75 -0.60 -2.90 -7.65
N ILE A 76 -0.58 -1.56 -7.78
CA ILE A 76 -0.39 -0.88 -9.07
C ILE A 76 0.90 -1.36 -9.73
N ARG A 77 2.02 -1.37 -8.99
CA ARG A 77 3.33 -1.80 -9.51
C ARG A 77 3.31 -3.27 -9.94
N TYR A 78 2.63 -4.13 -9.19
CA TYR A 78 2.45 -5.53 -9.57
C TYR A 78 1.67 -5.64 -10.89
N LEU A 79 0.56 -4.92 -11.05
CA LEU A 79 -0.22 -4.93 -12.29
C LEU A 79 0.60 -4.43 -13.48
N THR A 80 1.37 -3.34 -13.33
CA THR A 80 2.18 -2.79 -14.42
C THR A 80 3.37 -3.69 -14.75
N ASN A 81 4.12 -4.15 -13.74
CA ASN A 81 5.42 -4.78 -13.97
C ASN A 81 5.33 -6.30 -14.13
N LYS A 82 4.40 -6.96 -13.42
CA LYS A 82 4.24 -8.41 -13.46
C LYS A 82 3.12 -8.86 -14.39
N LYS A 83 2.05 -8.08 -14.50
CA LYS A 83 0.92 -8.42 -15.39
C LYS A 83 0.92 -7.64 -16.71
N GLY A 84 1.83 -6.69 -16.90
CA GLY A 84 1.96 -5.92 -18.13
C GLY A 84 0.77 -5.00 -18.43
N VAL A 85 -0.03 -4.68 -17.41
CA VAL A 85 -1.23 -3.86 -17.57
C VAL A 85 -0.83 -2.39 -17.65
N ASN A 86 -1.35 -1.68 -18.65
CA ASN A 86 -1.14 -0.23 -18.77
C ASN A 86 -1.95 0.56 -17.71
N LEU A 87 -1.67 1.86 -17.55
CA LEU A 87 -2.29 2.66 -16.49
C LEU A 87 -3.83 2.78 -16.62
N ALA A 88 -4.35 2.82 -17.86
CA ALA A 88 -5.80 2.81 -18.10
C ALA A 88 -6.45 1.49 -17.64
N GLY A 89 -5.81 0.36 -17.93
CA GLY A 89 -6.24 -0.96 -17.46
C GLY A 89 -6.16 -1.08 -15.93
N VAL A 90 -5.09 -0.56 -15.32
CA VAL A 90 -4.96 -0.49 -13.86
C VAL A 90 -6.11 0.32 -13.25
N ALA A 91 -6.43 1.48 -13.80
CA ALA A 91 -7.56 2.29 -13.33
C ALA A 91 -8.89 1.52 -13.37
N ALA A 92 -9.15 0.80 -14.46
CA ALA A 92 -10.34 -0.02 -14.62
C ALA A 92 -10.40 -1.16 -13.58
N ILE A 93 -9.30 -1.89 -13.39
CA ILE A 93 -9.20 -2.97 -12.39
C ILE A 93 -9.44 -2.41 -10.98
N LEU A 94 -8.75 -1.35 -10.59
CA LEU A 94 -8.92 -0.73 -9.27
C LEU A 94 -10.37 -0.26 -9.04
N LYS A 95 -11.01 0.30 -10.06
CA LYS A 95 -12.42 0.71 -9.99
C LYS A 95 -13.32 -0.49 -9.76
N LEU A 96 -13.15 -1.58 -10.52
CA LEU A 96 -13.94 -2.80 -10.36
C LEU A 96 -13.76 -3.42 -8.97
N LEU A 97 -12.53 -3.53 -8.48
CA LEU A 97 -12.25 -4.01 -7.13
C LEU A 97 -12.93 -3.14 -6.07
N SER A 98 -12.86 -1.81 -6.21
CA SER A 98 -13.53 -0.89 -5.27
C SER A 98 -15.06 -1.02 -5.26
N LEU A 99 -15.66 -1.35 -6.41
CA LEU A 99 -17.10 -1.59 -6.52
C LEU A 99 -17.48 -2.93 -5.89
N ALA A 100 -16.65 -3.95 -6.07
CA ALA A 100 -16.85 -5.25 -5.43
C ALA A 100 -16.75 -5.15 -3.91
N GLU A 101 -15.72 -4.45 -3.39
CA GLU A 101 -15.56 -4.22 -1.95
C GLU A 101 -16.77 -3.51 -1.34
N LYS A 102 -17.32 -2.50 -2.02
CA LYS A 102 -18.55 -1.80 -1.59
C LYS A 102 -19.74 -2.75 -1.48
N ASN A 103 -19.80 -3.76 -2.35
CA ASN A 103 -20.81 -4.82 -2.32
C ASN A 103 -20.40 -6.01 -1.43
N ARG A 104 -19.36 -5.85 -0.60
CA ARG A 104 -18.82 -6.85 0.33
C ARG A 104 -18.24 -8.10 -0.33
N PHE A 105 -17.79 -7.98 -1.58
CA PHE A 105 -17.04 -9.03 -2.27
C PHE A 105 -15.55 -8.68 -2.31
N ASP A 106 -14.70 -9.58 -1.83
CA ASP A 106 -13.24 -9.51 -2.05
C ASP A 106 -12.90 -10.22 -3.35
N LEU A 107 -12.64 -9.44 -4.40
CA LEU A 107 -12.21 -9.97 -5.70
C LEU A 107 -10.69 -9.91 -5.90
N GLN A 108 -9.96 -9.17 -5.06
CA GLN A 108 -8.53 -8.99 -5.29
C GLN A 108 -7.78 -10.30 -5.03
N LYS A 109 -8.01 -10.93 -3.88
CA LYS A 109 -7.35 -12.18 -3.51
C LYS A 109 -7.65 -13.34 -4.48
N PRO A 110 -8.91 -13.62 -4.86
CA PRO A 110 -9.18 -14.71 -5.78
C PRO A 110 -8.70 -14.42 -7.22
N THR A 111 -8.67 -13.15 -7.65
CA THR A 111 -8.28 -12.78 -9.02
C THR A 111 -6.76 -12.67 -9.18
N PHE A 112 -6.06 -12.24 -8.12
CA PHE A 112 -4.62 -12.04 -8.10
C PHE A 112 -3.98 -12.80 -6.93
N PRO A 113 -4.07 -14.14 -6.91
CA PRO A 113 -3.60 -14.96 -5.79
C PRO A 113 -2.08 -14.93 -5.60
N ASP A 114 -1.34 -14.58 -6.66
CA ASP A 114 0.12 -14.42 -6.66
C ASP A 114 0.58 -13.02 -6.20
N PHE A 115 -0.35 -12.10 -5.92
CA PHE A 115 -0.02 -10.81 -5.33
C PHE A 115 0.13 -10.93 -3.81
N THR A 116 1.30 -10.54 -3.30
CA THR A 116 1.59 -10.44 -1.88
C THR A 116 1.94 -9.00 -1.51
N GLU A 117 1.24 -8.44 -0.52
CA GLU A 117 1.59 -7.14 0.05
C GLU A 117 2.86 -7.30 0.90
N THR A 118 3.80 -6.37 0.74
CA THR A 118 4.94 -6.28 1.66
C THR A 118 4.58 -5.30 2.77
N SER A 119 4.33 -5.82 3.98
CA SER A 119 4.18 -4.97 5.16
C SER A 119 5.50 -4.26 5.46
N ILE A 120 5.43 -2.97 5.79
CA ILE A 120 6.60 -2.14 6.14
C ILE A 120 6.79 -2.06 7.67
N VAL A 121 5.94 -2.78 8.40
CA VAL A 121 6.04 -3.03 9.84
C VAL A 121 5.82 -4.52 10.04
#